data_AF-A0A2G3E2Q7-F1
#
_entry.id   AF-A0A2G3E2Q7-F1
#
_cell.length_a   1.000
_cell.length_b   1.000
_cell.length_c   1.000
_cell.angle_alpha   90.00
_cell.angle_beta   90.00
_cell.angle_gamma   90.00
#
_symmetry.space_group_name_H-M   'P 1'
#
loop_
_entity.id
_entity.type
_entity.pdbx_description
1 polymer ?
#
loop_
_entity_poly.entity_id
_entity_poly.type
_entity_poly.pdbx_seq_one_letter_code
_entity_poly.pdbx_strand_id
1 'polypeptide(L)'
;MQKRSICKILSIVYLILGCIGSAIIAYAYGYRTVENVNYFNGETTTRLVRDSALTAGIFGGAISVVIIVTILLYVFGDIHEKIRFMASQSHNITTLLKDLKENAGNMPTDNEHNQVAPMTNNLPPQ
;
A
#
# COMPACT_ATOMS: atom_id res chain seq x y z
N MET A 1 15.38 -8.02 5.64
CA MET A 1 14.09 -8.72 5.43
C MET A 1 13.11 -7.75 4.79
N GLN A 2 12.80 -7.99 3.53
CA GLN A 2 12.00 -7.13 2.65
C GLN A 2 10.53 -7.22 3.08
N LYS A 3 10.06 -6.25 3.87
CA LYS A 3 8.66 -6.15 4.29
C LYS A 3 7.83 -5.84 3.05
N ARG A 4 7.38 -6.88 2.32
CA ARG A 4 6.40 -6.71 1.24
C ARG A 4 5.21 -5.98 1.86
N SER A 5 4.95 -4.78 1.38
CA SER A 5 3.89 -3.94 1.91
C SER A 5 2.57 -4.69 1.83
N ILE A 6 1.84 -4.75 2.95
CA ILE A 6 0.56 -5.44 3.09
C ILE A 6 -0.41 -5.08 1.95
N CYS A 7 -0.32 -3.85 1.44
CA CYS A 7 -1.12 -3.37 0.32
C CYS A 7 -0.84 -4.10 -1.01
N LYS A 8 0.42 -4.48 -1.30
CA LYS A 8 0.76 -5.27 -2.50
C LYS A 8 0.18 -6.68 -2.43
N ILE A 9 0.13 -7.26 -1.24
CA ILE A 9 -0.45 -8.59 -1.03
C ILE A 9 -1.98 -8.54 -1.21
N LEU A 10 -2.65 -7.53 -0.65
CA LEU A 10 -4.09 -7.33 -0.81
C LEU A 10 -4.49 -7.11 -2.27
N SER A 11 -3.68 -6.35 -3.03
CA SER A 11 -3.89 -6.16 -4.48
C SER A 11 -3.88 -7.48 -5.25
N ILE A 12 -2.93 -8.38 -4.95
CA ILE A 12 -2.85 -9.71 -5.58
C ILE A 12 -4.04 -10.59 -5.20
N VAL A 13 -4.44 -10.59 -3.92
CA VAL A 13 -5.61 -11.36 -3.47
C VAL A 13 -6.88 -10.87 -4.15
N TYR A 14 -7.06 -9.56 -4.27
CA TYR A 14 -8.20 -8.97 -4.95
C TYR A 14 -8.23 -9.33 -6.44
N LEU A 15 -7.07 -9.35 -7.10
CA LEU A 15 -6.96 -9.78 -8.50
C LEU A 15 -7.43 -11.24 -8.67
N ILE A 16 -6.96 -12.15 -7.81
CA ILE A 16 -7.31 -13.58 -7.89
C ILE A 16 -8.82 -13.76 -7.66
N LEU A 17 -9.37 -13.18 -6.59
CA LEU A 17 -10.79 -13.26 -6.29
C LEU A 17 -11.65 -12.62 -7.39
N GLY A 18 -11.19 -11.49 -7.94
CA GLY A 18 -11.85 -10.79 -9.03
C GLY A 18 -11.88 -11.62 -10.33
N CYS A 19 -10.80 -12.32 -10.67
CA CYS A 19 -10.77 -13.24 -11.82
C CYS A 19 -11.77 -14.39 -11.65
N ILE A 20 -11.81 -15.01 -10.46
CA ILE A 20 -12.75 -16.09 -10.16
C ILE A 20 -14.20 -15.57 -10.23
N GLY A 21 -14.48 -14.42 -9.61
CA GLY A 21 -15.80 -13.78 -9.65
C GLY A 21 -16.24 -13.43 -11.07
N SER A 22 -15.31 -12.92 -11.89
CA SER A 22 -15.58 -12.59 -13.30
C SER A 22 -15.99 -13.84 -14.10
N ALA A 23 -15.32 -14.97 -13.88
CA ALA A 23 -15.68 -16.23 -14.52
C ALA A 23 -17.07 -16.72 -14.11
N ILE A 24 -17.42 -16.61 -12.82
CA ILE A 24 -18.74 -16.99 -12.30
C ILE A 24 -19.84 -16.11 -12.92
N ILE A 25 -19.64 -14.79 -12.95
CA ILE A 25 -20.60 -13.84 -13.54
C ILE A 25 -20.79 -14.12 -15.03
N ALA A 26 -19.70 -14.27 -15.78
CA ALA A 26 -19.77 -14.63 -17.19
C ALA A 26 -20.53 -15.94 -17.41
N TYR A 27 -20.27 -16.94 -16.58
CA TYR A 27 -20.97 -18.21 -16.67
C TYR A 27 -22.46 -18.07 -16.33
N ALA A 28 -22.84 -17.31 -15.31
CA ALA A 28 -24.23 -17.14 -14.90
C ALA A 28 -25.08 -16.37 -15.94
N TYR A 29 -24.50 -15.34 -16.57
CA TYR A 29 -25.23 -14.44 -17.47
C TYR A 29 -24.97 -14.69 -18.96
N GLY A 30 -24.08 -15.62 -19.31
CA GLY A 30 -23.71 -15.97 -20.68
C GLY A 30 -24.76 -16.78 -21.45
N TYR A 31 -26.04 -16.48 -21.25
CA TYR A 31 -27.16 -17.14 -21.92
C TYR A 31 -27.92 -16.15 -22.79
N ARG A 32 -28.35 -16.61 -23.96
CA ARG A 32 -29.23 -15.88 -24.87
C ARG A 32 -30.54 -16.64 -25.00
N THR A 33 -31.64 -15.90 -25.08
CA THR A 33 -32.95 -16.46 -25.42
C THR A 33 -33.06 -16.68 -26.93
N VAL A 34 -33.46 -17.88 -27.31
CA VAL A 34 -33.75 -18.24 -28.70
C VAL A 34 -35.22 -18.60 -28.78
N GLU A 35 -35.97 -17.84 -29.57
CA GLU A 35 -37.37 -18.09 -29.85
C GLU A 35 -37.47 -18.99 -31.09
N ASN A 36 -38.18 -20.12 -30.96
CA ASN A 36 -38.53 -20.97 -32.08
C ASN A 36 -40.04 -20.91 -32.28
N VAL A 37 -40.47 -20.39 -33.43
CA VAL A 37 -41.88 -20.34 -33.83
C VAL A 37 -42.19 -21.62 -34.59
N ASN A 38 -43.07 -22.46 -34.04
CA ASN A 38 -43.61 -23.61 -34.78
C ASN A 38 -44.73 -23.14 -35.71
N TYR A 39 -44.38 -22.88 -36.97
CA TYR A 39 -45.32 -22.37 -37.99
C TYR A 39 -46.48 -23.33 -38.31
N PHE A 40 -46.38 -24.61 -37.94
CA PHE A 40 -47.46 -25.60 -38.12
C PHE A 40 -48.53 -25.54 -37.01
N ASN A 41 -48.19 -25.00 -35.83
CA ASN A 41 -49.00 -25.13 -34.61
C ASN A 41 -49.31 -23.75 -33.99
N GLY A 42 -48.65 -22.69 -34.45
CA GLY A 42 -48.72 -21.36 -33.86
C GLY A 42 -48.06 -21.24 -32.48
N GLU A 43 -47.35 -22.28 -32.04
CA GLU A 43 -46.76 -22.34 -30.70
C GLU A 43 -45.35 -21.75 -30.69
N THR A 44 -45.09 -20.82 -29.77
CA THR A 44 -43.78 -20.20 -29.59
C THR A 44 -43.06 -20.87 -28.42
N THR A 45 -41.90 -21.46 -28.69
CA THR A 45 -41.07 -22.04 -27.62
C THR A 45 -39.80 -21.22 -27.41
N THR A 46 -39.61 -20.74 -26.18
CA THR A 46 -38.40 -20.03 -25.78
C THR A 46 -37.41 -20.99 -25.17
N ARG A 47 -36.17 -21.04 -25.68
CA ARG A 47 -35.09 -21.84 -25.09
C ARG A 47 -33.94 -20.94 -24.69
N LEU A 48 -33.35 -21.20 -23.52
CA LEU A 48 -32.10 -20.58 -23.10
C LEU A 48 -30.94 -21.39 -23.69
N VAL A 49 -30.14 -20.75 -24.53
CA VAL A 49 -28.95 -21.34 -25.13
C VAL A 49 -27.74 -20.56 -24.63
N ARG A 50 -26.68 -21.29 -24.23
CA ARG A 50 -25.44 -20.65 -23.83
C ARG A 50 -24.78 -20.02 -25.05
N ASP A 51 -24.49 -18.73 -24.96
CA ASP A 51 -23.84 -17.96 -26.01
C ASP A 51 -22.39 -17.69 -25.60
N SER A 52 -21.45 -18.31 -26.31
CA SER A 52 -20.02 -18.20 -26.01
C SER A 52 -19.47 -16.80 -26.25
N ALA A 53 -19.99 -16.07 -27.24
CA ALA A 53 -19.59 -14.70 -27.53
C ALA A 53 -20.09 -13.75 -26.43
N LEU A 54 -21.34 -13.91 -26.00
CA LEU A 54 -21.89 -13.16 -24.86
C LEU A 54 -21.13 -13.46 -23.57
N THR A 55 -20.87 -14.74 -23.29
CA THR A 55 -20.09 -15.17 -22.12
C THR A 55 -18.70 -14.53 -22.12
N ALA A 56 -17.99 -14.56 -23.25
CA ALA A 56 -16.67 -13.96 -23.38
C ALA A 56 -16.71 -12.44 -23.23
N GLY A 57 -17.74 -11.78 -23.77
CA GLY A 57 -17.95 -10.33 -23.61
C GLY A 57 -18.14 -9.92 -22.15
N ILE A 58 -19.00 -10.64 -21.42
CA ILE A 58 -19.24 -10.41 -19.99
C ILE A 58 -17.96 -10.66 -19.19
N PHE A 59 -17.23 -11.74 -19.49
CA PHE A 59 -15.96 -12.04 -18.84
C PHE A 59 -14.92 -10.93 -19.06
N GLY A 60 -14.72 -10.50 -20.31
CA GLY A 60 -13.78 -9.44 -20.64
C GLY A 60 -14.13 -8.10 -19.99
N GLY A 61 -15.42 -7.75 -19.95
CA GLY A 61 -15.91 -6.56 -19.25
C GLY A 61 -15.63 -6.62 -17.74
N ALA A 62 -15.98 -7.74 -17.10
CA ALA A 62 -15.77 -7.94 -15.67
C ALA A 62 -14.28 -7.91 -15.30
N ILE A 63 -13.42 -8.61 -16.07
CA ILE A 63 -11.96 -8.59 -15.87
C ILE A 63 -11.39 -7.18 -16.01
N SER A 64 -11.87 -6.40 -16.97
CA SER A 64 -11.38 -5.03 -17.19
C SER A 64 -11.63 -4.16 -15.95
N VAL A 65 -12.82 -4.28 -15.35
CA VAL A 65 -13.14 -3.58 -14.09
C VAL A 65 -12.23 -4.04 -12.96
N VAL A 66 -12.03 -5.36 -12.80
CA VAL A 66 -11.14 -5.93 -11.78
C VAL A 66 -9.71 -5.39 -11.93
N ILE A 67 -9.19 -5.32 -13.15
CA ILE A 67 -7.85 -4.78 -13.42
C ILE A 67 -7.75 -3.31 -13.01
N ILE A 68 -8.72 -2.48 -13.39
CA ILE A 68 -8.75 -1.06 -13.04
C ILE A 68 -8.75 -0.88 -11.51
N VAL A 69 -9.62 -1.60 -10.81
CA VAL A 69 -9.71 -1.54 -9.33
C VAL A 69 -8.41 -2.02 -8.68
N THR A 70 -7.81 -3.10 -9.21
CA THR A 70 -6.54 -3.63 -8.72
C THR A 70 -5.41 -2.62 -8.85
N ILE A 71 -5.34 -1.91 -9.99
CA ILE A 71 -4.34 -0.85 -10.21
C ILE A 71 -4.58 0.31 -9.25
N LEU A 72 -5.82 0.75 -9.07
CA LEU A 72 -6.15 1.83 -8.13
C LEU A 72 -5.73 1.46 -6.70
N LEU A 73 -6.06 0.26 -6.23
CA LEU A 73 -5.66 -0.22 -4.91
C LEU A 73 -4.14 -0.30 -4.77
N TYR A 74 -3.43 -0.72 -5.81
CA TYR A 74 -1.98 -0.76 -5.81
C TYR A 74 -1.38 0.65 -5.69
N VAL A 75 -1.88 1.62 -6.46
CA VAL A 75 -1.41 3.01 -6.44
C VAL A 75 -1.72 3.70 -5.11
N PHE A 76 -2.95 3.56 -4.60
CA PHE A 76 -3.31 4.09 -3.28
C PHE A 76 -2.47 3.48 -2.17
N GLY A 77 -2.16 2.18 -2.28
CA GLY A 77 -1.24 1.51 -1.36
C GLY A 77 0.17 2.08 -1.36
N ASP A 78 0.72 2.36 -2.54
CA ASP A 78 2.05 2.95 -2.69
C ASP A 78 2.13 4.38 -2.13
N ILE A 79 1.08 5.18 -2.35
CA ILE A 79 0.97 6.53 -1.79
C ILE A 79 0.89 6.47 -0.26
N HIS A 80 0.04 5.58 0.28
CA HIS A 80 -0.12 5.46 1.73
C HIS A 80 1.18 4.97 2.41
N GLU A 81 1.93 4.08 1.76
CA GLU A 81 3.25 3.66 2.23
C GLU A 81 4.27 4.80 2.23
N LYS A 82 4.29 5.63 1.19
CA LYS A 82 5.13 6.85 1.13
C LYS A 82 4.79 7.84 2.24
N ILE A 83 3.51 8.09 2.48
CA ILE A 83 3.06 9.00 3.55
C ILE A 83 3.49 8.45 4.92
N ARG A 84 3.33 7.14 5.17
CA ARG A 84 3.74 6.51 6.43
C ARG A 84 5.25 6.57 6.64
N PHE A 85 6.03 6.39 5.58
CA PHE A 85 7.49 6.52 5.64
C PHE A 85 7.92 7.95 5.95
N MET A 86 7.34 8.96 5.28
CA MET A 86 7.61 10.37 5.56
C MET A 86 7.21 10.77 6.99
N ALA A 87 6.05 10.30 7.47
CA ALA A 87 5.61 10.54 8.85
C ALA A 87 6.55 9.89 9.89
N SER A 88 7.01 8.66 9.62
CA SER A 88 7.96 7.96 10.49
C SER A 88 9.33 8.65 10.53
N GLN A 89 9.79 9.18 9.39
CA GLN A 89 11.05 9.93 9.33
C GLN A 89 10.96 11.25 10.08
N SER A 90 9.84 11.98 9.93
CA SER A 90 9.58 13.22 10.69
C SER A 90 9.56 12.96 12.19
N HIS A 91 8.96 11.87 12.65
CA HIS A 91 8.93 11.54 14.08
C HIS A 91 10.34 11.25 14.62
N ASN A 92 11.14 10.50 13.87
CA ASN A 92 12.52 10.16 14.25
C ASN A 92 13.45 11.39 14.27
N ILE A 93 13.26 12.33 13.33
CA ILE A 93 13.98 13.61 13.33
C ILE A 93 13.56 14.46 14.53
N THR A 94 12.28 14.45 14.89
CA THR A 94 11.76 15.23 16.02
C THR A 94 12.25 14.69 17.36
N THR A 95 12.37 13.36 17.53
CA THR A 95 12.94 12.74 18.72
C THR A 95 14.44 13.00 18.81
N LEU A 96 15.19 12.86 17.72
CA LEU A 96 16.62 13.21 17.71
C LEU A 96 16.87 14.68 18.05
N LEU A 97 16.04 15.61 17.54
CA LEU A 97 16.12 17.02 17.88
C LEU A 97 15.80 17.30 19.35
N LYS A 98 14.87 16.55 19.95
CA LYS A 98 14.60 16.63 21.40
C LYS A 98 15.79 16.14 22.21
N ASP A 99 16.36 14.99 21.86
CA ASP A 99 17.52 14.41 22.55
C ASP A 99 18.77 15.29 22.41
N LEU A 100 18.97 15.92 21.25
CA LEU A 100 20.03 16.91 21.01
C LEU A 100 19.83 18.18 21.82
N LYS A 101 18.58 18.67 21.92
CA LYS A 101 18.26 19.87 22.71
C LYS A 101 18.40 19.61 24.21
N GLU A 102 18.05 18.42 24.67
CA GLU A 102 18.20 17.99 26.06
C GLU A 102 19.69 17.83 26.43
N ASN A 103 20.51 17.23 25.55
CA ASN A 103 21.96 17.15 25.75
C ASN A 103 22.68 18.50 25.63
N ALA A 104 22.21 19.41 24.77
CA ALA A 104 22.79 20.75 24.64
C ALA A 104 22.45 21.68 25.83
N GLY A 105 21.35 21.41 26.54
CA GLY A 105 20.96 22.14 27.76
C GLY A 105 21.81 21.82 29.00
N ASN A 106 22.66 20.79 28.93
CA ASN A 106 23.49 20.31 30.04
C ASN A 106 25.00 20.62 29.85
N MET A 107 25.36 21.57 28.98
CA MET A 107 26.74 22.07 28.94
C MET A 107 27.07 22.78 30.26
N PRO A 108 28.09 22.33 31.01
CA PRO A 108 28.57 23.07 32.16
C PRO A 108 29.26 24.33 31.66
N THR A 109 28.67 25.50 31.93
CA THR A 109 29.35 26.79 31.82
C THR A 109 30.36 26.92 32.96
N ASP A 110 31.51 26.31 32.78
CA ASP A 110 32.67 26.48 33.66
C ASP A 110 33.41 27.76 33.24
N ASN A 111 32.86 28.91 33.62
CA ASN A 111 33.60 30.17 33.66
C ASN A 111 33.98 30.46 35.12
N GLU A 112 35.20 30.99 35.30
CA GLU A 112 35.92 31.33 36.56
C GLU A 112 36.81 30.18 37.09
N HIS A 113 38.10 30.35 37.42
CA HIS A 113 38.86 31.54 37.78
C HIS A 113 40.37 31.24 37.60
N ASN A 114 41.08 32.12 36.93
CA ASN A 114 42.54 32.10 36.81
C ASN A 114 43.15 32.51 38.17
N GLN A 115 43.63 31.57 38.98
CA GLN A 115 44.49 31.87 40.13
C GLN A 115 45.85 31.19 39.96
N VAL A 116 46.83 32.01 39.57
CA VAL A 116 48.25 31.71 39.61
C VAL A 116 48.70 31.70 41.07
N ALA A 117 49.15 30.56 41.58
CA ALA A 117 49.90 30.49 42.83
C ALA A 117 51.42 30.46 42.52
N PRO A 118 52.26 31.31 43.14
CA PRO A 118 53.70 31.31 42.90
C PRO A 118 54.38 30.13 43.60
N MET A 119 55.20 29.38 42.85
CA MET A 119 56.05 28.31 43.37
C MET A 119 57.19 28.89 44.20
N THR A 120 57.35 28.40 45.45
CA THR A 120 58.49 28.66 46.32
C THR A 120 59.69 27.81 45.89
N ASN A 121 60.77 28.45 45.41
CA ASN A 121 62.05 27.80 45.13
C ASN A 121 62.87 27.65 46.41
N ASN A 122 63.10 26.41 46.84
CA ASN A 122 64.16 26.06 47.80
C ASN A 122 65.33 25.45 47.01
N LEU A 123 66.44 26.17 46.91
CA LEU A 123 67.72 25.67 46.36
C LEU A 123 68.66 25.32 47.53
N PRO A 124 69.35 24.16 47.52
CA PRO A 124 70.35 23.81 48.53
C PRO A 124 71.71 24.50 48.28
N PRO A 125 72.58 24.62 49.31
CA PRO A 125 73.79 25.44 49.25
C PRO A 125 74.97 24.70 48.61
N GLN A 126 75.71 25.38 47.72
CA GLN A 126 77.16 25.23 47.50
C GLN A 126 77.76 26.57 47.09
#